data_AF-A0A6L7KEG0-F1
#
_entry.id   AF-A0A6L7KEG0-F1
#
_cell.length_a   1.000
_cell.length_b   1.000
_cell.length_c   1.000
_cell.angle_alpha   90.00
_cell.angle_beta   90.00
_cell.angle_gamma   90.00
#
_symmetry.space_group_name_H-M   'P 1'
#
loop_
_entity.id
_entity.type
_entity.pdbx_description
1 polymer ?
#
loop_
_entity_poly.entity_id
_entity_poly.type
_entity_poly.pdbx_seq_one_letter_code
_entity_poly.pdbx_strand_id
1 'polypeptide(L)'
;LTDPEWNRKVALSDPLNKPGYLDWFNQMETHWDQSVADAYEMHYGKALDTGSQSATASWVQAFASNSPLLTDSDSAASEAIGTPGQDEPFMGLISTAKYRDTLSGKLAMKICEDIKPYIGYANPNFGLIAVGTKSPNLAKLFLRFMMTEEGVSPMTRDGKVSGNSAVPRHPEEPSGVNPFSDRLTPHNAATGHDDFDKRQDWQDFWRLSYKR
;
A
#
# COMPACT_ATOMS: atom_id res chain seq x y z
N LEU A 1 -15.45 0.52 3.57
CA LEU A 1 -14.55 -0.62 3.85
C LEU A 1 -14.90 -1.35 5.14
N THR A 2 -15.38 -0.63 6.16
CA THR A 2 -15.70 -1.19 7.49
C THR A 2 -17.18 -1.53 7.67
N ASP A 3 -18.06 -1.09 6.76
CA ASP A 3 -19.49 -1.39 6.85
C ASP A 3 -19.80 -2.87 6.58
N PRO A 4 -20.92 -3.40 7.12
CA PRO A 4 -21.29 -4.80 6.97
C PRO A 4 -21.41 -5.28 5.51
N GLU A 5 -21.78 -4.39 4.58
CA GLU A 5 -21.85 -4.73 3.15
C GLU A 5 -20.49 -5.06 2.53
N TRP A 6 -19.40 -4.57 3.14
CA TRP A 6 -18.01 -4.85 2.74
C TRP A 6 -17.42 -6.08 3.43
N ASN A 7 -18.20 -6.77 4.28
CA ASN A 7 -17.74 -7.97 4.97
C ASN A 7 -17.28 -9.02 3.97
N ARG A 8 -16.03 -9.46 4.10
CA ARG A 8 -15.41 -10.43 3.17
C ARG A 8 -15.39 -10.01 1.70
N LYS A 9 -15.43 -8.70 1.41
CA LYS A 9 -15.37 -8.16 0.02
C LYS A 9 -14.08 -7.43 -0.32
N VAL A 10 -13.11 -7.41 0.59
CA VAL A 10 -11.80 -6.77 0.38
C VAL A 10 -10.70 -7.82 0.41
N ALA A 11 -9.80 -7.82 -0.57
CA ALA A 11 -8.65 -8.73 -0.67
C ALA A 11 -7.32 -7.98 -0.51
N LEU A 12 -6.37 -8.58 0.23
CA LEU A 12 -5.01 -8.07 0.38
C LEU A 12 -4.06 -9.18 0.81
N SER A 13 -2.76 -9.00 0.56
CA SER A 13 -1.73 -9.81 1.22
C SER A 13 -1.87 -9.70 2.73
N ASP A 14 -1.71 -10.79 3.46
CA ASP A 14 -1.73 -10.77 4.92
C ASP A 14 -0.71 -9.74 5.47
N PRO A 15 -1.14 -8.74 6.28
CA PRO A 15 -0.23 -7.79 6.92
C PRO A 15 0.89 -8.46 7.74
N LEU A 16 0.69 -9.69 8.22
CA LEU A 16 1.72 -10.45 8.91
C LEU A 16 2.82 -10.97 7.97
N ASN A 17 2.50 -11.19 6.69
CA ASN A 17 3.46 -11.58 5.65
C ASN A 17 4.04 -10.37 4.90
N LYS A 18 3.28 -9.26 4.84
CA LYS A 18 3.65 -8.01 4.17
C LYS A 18 3.78 -6.89 5.21
N PRO A 19 4.94 -6.78 5.90
CA PRO A 19 5.11 -5.84 7.01
C PRO A 19 4.94 -4.38 6.62
N GLY A 20 5.09 -4.03 5.33
CA GLY A 20 4.82 -2.68 4.85
C GLY A 20 3.39 -2.18 5.08
N TYR A 21 2.40 -3.06 5.31
CA TYR A 21 1.06 -2.63 5.75
C TYR A 21 1.05 -2.18 7.20
N LEU A 22 1.81 -2.83 8.07
CA LEU A 22 1.92 -2.48 9.48
C LEU A 22 2.69 -1.18 9.65
N ASP A 23 3.77 -1.02 8.88
CA ASP A 23 4.51 0.24 8.81
C ASP A 23 3.59 1.37 8.30
N TRP A 24 2.73 1.08 7.31
CA TRP A 24 1.72 2.04 6.84
C TRP A 24 0.68 2.40 7.91
N PHE A 25 0.22 1.44 8.72
CA PHE A 25 -0.68 1.73 9.85
C PHE A 25 -0.01 2.66 10.86
N ASN A 26 1.24 2.39 11.22
CA ASN A 26 2.00 3.26 12.11
C ASN A 26 2.20 4.67 11.54
N GLN A 27 2.54 4.76 10.26
CA GLN A 27 2.71 6.01 9.54
C GLN A 27 1.42 6.82 9.49
N MET A 28 0.26 6.18 9.23
CA MET A 28 -1.05 6.82 9.30
C MET A 28 -1.35 7.33 10.71
N GLU A 29 -1.16 6.52 11.74
CA GLU A 29 -1.38 6.95 13.13
C GLU A 29 -0.47 8.11 13.53
N THR A 30 0.79 8.11 13.09
CA THR A 30 1.78 9.12 13.49
C THR A 30 1.57 10.45 12.77
N HIS A 31 1.26 10.44 11.47
CA HIS A 31 1.31 11.65 10.63
C HIS A 31 -0.03 12.06 10.03
N TRP A 32 -0.99 11.13 9.93
CA TRP A 32 -2.23 11.32 9.17
C TRP A 32 -3.49 10.85 9.90
N ASP A 33 -3.44 10.71 11.23
CA ASP A 33 -4.57 10.20 12.03
C ASP A 33 -5.82 11.07 11.88
N GLN A 34 -5.62 12.40 11.88
CA GLN A 34 -6.70 13.36 11.66
C GLN A 34 -7.35 13.18 10.29
N SER A 35 -6.58 12.84 9.24
CA SER A 35 -7.16 12.59 7.90
C SER A 35 -8.05 11.35 7.88
N VAL A 36 -7.75 10.34 8.72
CA VAL A 36 -8.63 9.17 8.91
C VAL A 36 -9.91 9.58 9.65
N ALA A 37 -9.80 10.38 10.72
CA ALA A 37 -10.94 10.90 11.46
C ALA A 37 -11.87 11.76 10.58
N ASP A 38 -11.29 12.67 9.79
CA ASP A 38 -12.03 13.55 8.88
C ASP A 38 -12.75 12.75 7.78
N ALA A 39 -12.11 11.71 7.25
CA ALA A 39 -12.74 10.83 6.26
C ALA A 39 -13.91 10.04 6.85
N TYR A 40 -13.80 9.61 8.10
CA TYR A 40 -14.91 9.00 8.83
C TYR A 40 -16.07 10.00 9.00
N GLU A 41 -15.79 11.20 9.49
CA GLU A 41 -16.81 12.22 9.71
C GLU A 41 -17.49 12.64 8.40
N MET A 42 -16.74 12.77 7.31
CA MET A 42 -17.27 13.02 5.98
C MET A 42 -18.21 11.91 5.49
N HIS A 43 -17.91 10.65 5.81
CA HIS A 43 -18.70 9.51 5.36
C HIS A 43 -19.97 9.29 6.21
N TYR A 44 -19.86 9.39 7.53
CA TYR A 44 -20.95 9.08 8.47
C TYR A 44 -21.70 10.30 9.01
N GLY A 45 -21.21 11.51 8.75
CA GLY A 45 -21.81 12.76 9.23
C GLY A 45 -21.68 13.00 10.73
N LYS A 46 -20.74 12.31 11.40
CA LYS A 46 -20.46 12.44 12.84
C LYS A 46 -19.00 12.14 13.14
N ALA A 47 -18.46 12.75 14.19
CA ALA A 47 -17.13 12.45 14.68
C ALA A 47 -16.97 10.96 15.04
N LEU A 48 -15.77 10.42 14.79
CA LEU A 48 -15.39 9.08 15.21
C LEU A 48 -15.18 9.06 16.72
N ASP A 49 -15.93 8.23 17.44
CA ASP A 49 -15.67 7.94 18.84
C ASP A 49 -14.59 6.87 18.94
N THR A 50 -13.37 7.28 19.29
CA THR A 50 -12.22 6.39 19.41
C THR A 50 -11.98 5.92 20.85
N GLY A 51 -12.74 6.44 21.83
CA GLY A 51 -12.42 6.26 23.24
C GLY A 51 -10.99 6.69 23.58
N SER A 52 -10.11 5.73 23.83
CA SER A 52 -8.68 5.95 24.09
C SER A 52 -7.76 5.62 22.92
N GLN A 53 -8.31 5.18 21.78
CA GLN A 53 -7.55 4.80 20.58
C GLN A 53 -7.34 6.01 19.65
N SER A 54 -6.40 5.86 18.71
CA SER A 54 -6.29 6.73 17.54
C SER A 54 -7.37 6.42 16.51
N ALA A 55 -7.66 7.35 15.61
CA ALA A 55 -8.63 7.12 14.52
C ALA A 55 -8.17 5.99 13.60
N THR A 56 -6.87 5.91 13.35
CA THR A 56 -6.22 4.86 12.57
C THR A 56 -6.38 3.50 13.23
N ALA A 57 -6.11 3.36 14.53
CA ALA A 57 -6.29 2.10 15.24
C ALA A 57 -7.76 1.64 15.24
N SER A 58 -8.71 2.57 15.43
CA SER A 58 -10.14 2.26 15.32
C SER A 58 -10.53 1.80 13.92
N TRP A 59 -10.01 2.44 12.86
CA TRP A 59 -10.23 2.01 11.48
C TRP A 59 -9.62 0.64 11.19
N VAL A 60 -8.36 0.39 11.59
CA VAL A 60 -7.67 -0.90 11.40
C VAL A 60 -8.44 -2.02 12.11
N GLN A 61 -8.90 -1.79 13.35
CA GLN A 61 -9.67 -2.78 14.09
C GLN A 61 -10.99 -3.12 13.37
N ALA A 62 -11.73 -2.10 12.95
CA ALA A 62 -12.98 -2.27 12.23
C ALA A 62 -12.76 -2.97 10.88
N PHE A 63 -11.71 -2.61 10.15
CA PHE A 63 -11.36 -3.22 8.87
C PHE A 63 -10.98 -4.70 9.04
N ALA A 64 -10.12 -5.02 10.01
CA ALA A 64 -9.74 -6.39 10.33
C ALA A 64 -10.95 -7.24 10.79
N SER A 65 -11.83 -6.65 11.60
CA SER A 65 -13.09 -7.29 12.04
C SER A 65 -14.07 -7.53 10.89
N ASN A 66 -13.91 -6.83 9.76
CA ASN A 66 -14.73 -7.02 8.57
C ASN A 66 -14.24 -8.18 7.66
N SER A 67 -13.31 -9.00 8.17
CA SER A 67 -12.87 -10.27 7.58
C SER A 67 -12.40 -10.15 6.13
N PRO A 68 -11.45 -9.26 5.79
CA PRO A 68 -10.91 -9.22 4.45
C PRO A 68 -10.24 -10.55 4.07
N LEU A 69 -10.27 -10.91 2.80
CA LEU A 69 -9.58 -12.08 2.26
C LEU A 69 -8.07 -11.85 2.31
N LEU A 70 -7.41 -12.55 3.24
CA LEU A 70 -5.96 -12.52 3.37
C LEU A 70 -5.30 -13.56 2.46
N THR A 71 -4.38 -13.10 1.62
CA THR A 71 -3.60 -13.94 0.71
C THR A 71 -2.12 -13.98 1.12
N ASP A 72 -1.35 -14.87 0.51
CA ASP A 72 0.10 -14.97 0.72
C ASP A 72 0.89 -13.88 -0.02
N SER A 73 0.29 -13.24 -1.01
CA SER A 73 0.96 -12.37 -1.96
C SER A 73 0.00 -11.44 -2.70
N ASP A 74 0.56 -10.34 -3.23
CA ASP A 74 -0.18 -9.41 -4.08
C ASP A 74 -0.64 -10.07 -5.37
N SER A 75 0.05 -11.13 -5.84
CA SER A 75 -0.37 -11.89 -7.02
C SER A 75 -1.69 -12.62 -6.74
N ALA A 76 -1.75 -13.38 -5.63
CA ALA A 76 -2.97 -14.06 -5.23
C ALA A 76 -4.11 -13.06 -4.92
N ALA A 77 -3.81 -11.93 -4.29
CA ALA A 77 -4.81 -10.87 -4.07
C ALA A 77 -5.31 -10.29 -5.41
N SER A 78 -4.43 -10.01 -6.36
CA SER A 78 -4.82 -9.48 -7.68
C SER A 78 -5.64 -10.46 -8.50
N GLU A 79 -5.40 -11.76 -8.36
CA GLU A 79 -6.21 -12.81 -9.00
C GLU A 79 -7.61 -12.88 -8.39
N ALA A 80 -7.73 -12.79 -7.06
CA ALA A 80 -9.03 -12.69 -6.39
C ALA A 80 -9.81 -11.43 -6.80
N ILE A 81 -9.12 -10.30 -7.02
CA ILE A 81 -9.75 -9.04 -7.45
C ILE A 81 -10.17 -9.09 -8.91
N GLY A 82 -9.25 -9.47 -9.80
CA GLY A 82 -9.34 -9.17 -11.22
C GLY A 82 -9.66 -10.34 -12.13
N THR A 83 -9.81 -11.58 -11.63
CA THR A 83 -10.14 -12.71 -12.52
C THR A 83 -11.46 -12.43 -13.27
N PRO A 84 -11.50 -12.49 -14.60
CA PRO A 84 -12.72 -12.25 -15.37
C PRO A 84 -13.83 -13.25 -15.05
N GLY A 85 -15.09 -12.80 -15.10
CA GLY A 85 -16.27 -13.67 -14.94
C GLY A 85 -16.69 -13.93 -13.48
N GLN A 86 -16.17 -13.15 -12.53
CA GLN A 86 -16.65 -13.18 -11.14
C GLN A 86 -18.00 -12.47 -11.00
N ASP A 87 -18.94 -13.09 -10.27
CA ASP A 87 -20.24 -12.47 -9.97
C ASP A 87 -20.13 -11.34 -8.94
N GLU A 88 -19.30 -11.54 -7.91
CA GLU A 88 -19.00 -10.54 -6.86
C GLU A 88 -17.48 -10.34 -6.74
N PRO A 89 -16.87 -9.48 -7.57
CA PRO A 89 -15.43 -9.23 -7.51
C PRO A 89 -15.04 -8.51 -6.22
N PHE A 90 -13.84 -8.81 -5.72
CA PHE A 90 -13.25 -8.12 -4.58
C PHE A 90 -12.79 -6.72 -4.97
N MET A 91 -12.88 -5.78 -4.02
CA MET A 91 -11.96 -4.63 -4.00
C MET A 91 -10.66 -5.09 -3.32
N GLY A 92 -9.52 -4.44 -3.57
CA GLY A 92 -8.34 -4.78 -2.79
C GLY A 92 -7.16 -3.85 -2.90
N LEU A 93 -6.17 -4.11 -2.05
CA LEU A 93 -4.93 -3.36 -1.96
C LEU A 93 -3.78 -4.23 -2.48
N ILE A 94 -3.21 -3.83 -3.60
CA ILE A 94 -2.17 -4.54 -4.34
C ILE A 94 -1.14 -3.55 -4.90
N SER A 95 0.08 -4.01 -5.17
CA SER A 95 1.05 -3.22 -5.92
C SER A 95 0.58 -2.93 -7.35
N THR A 96 0.84 -1.72 -7.83
CA THR A 96 0.66 -1.29 -9.23
C THR A 96 1.28 -2.27 -10.25
N ALA A 97 2.36 -2.96 -9.87
CA ALA A 97 3.02 -3.96 -10.71
C ALA A 97 2.09 -5.11 -11.13
N LYS A 98 1.00 -5.36 -10.40
CA LYS A 98 0.01 -6.39 -10.75
C LYS A 98 -0.84 -6.00 -11.96
N TYR A 99 -0.96 -4.71 -12.28
CA TYR A 99 -1.74 -4.25 -13.42
C TYR A 99 -1.14 -4.65 -14.78
N ARG A 100 0.12 -5.10 -14.86
CA ARG A 100 0.65 -5.65 -16.13
C ARG A 100 -0.16 -6.82 -16.66
N ASP A 101 -0.80 -7.59 -15.78
CA ASP A 101 -1.62 -8.74 -16.15
C ASP A 101 -2.96 -8.30 -16.79
N THR A 102 -3.31 -7.01 -16.75
CA THR A 102 -4.46 -6.46 -17.51
C THR A 102 -4.15 -6.30 -18.99
N LEU A 103 -2.88 -6.07 -19.35
CA LEU A 103 -2.45 -5.92 -20.75
C LEU A 103 -2.68 -7.19 -21.58
N SER A 104 -2.57 -8.36 -20.94
CA SER A 104 -2.83 -9.66 -21.58
C SER A 104 -4.29 -10.13 -21.42
N GLY A 105 -5.13 -9.35 -20.73
CA GLY A 105 -6.51 -9.73 -20.39
C GLY A 105 -6.61 -10.83 -19.33
N LYS A 106 -5.50 -11.21 -18.67
CA LYS A 106 -5.52 -12.18 -17.57
C LYS A 106 -6.32 -11.64 -16.38
N LEU A 107 -6.21 -10.34 -16.10
CA LEU A 107 -6.98 -9.64 -15.08
C LEU A 107 -7.79 -8.49 -15.70
N ALA A 108 -8.98 -8.23 -15.16
CA ALA A 108 -9.87 -7.13 -15.48
C ALA A 108 -10.15 -6.32 -14.20
N MET A 109 -9.34 -5.29 -13.96
CA MET A 109 -9.42 -4.45 -12.76
C MET A 109 -8.98 -3.01 -13.08
N LYS A 110 -9.42 -2.06 -12.25
CA LYS A 110 -9.08 -0.64 -12.35
C LYS A 110 -8.86 -0.04 -10.95
N ILE A 111 -8.18 1.10 -10.89
CA ILE A 111 -7.99 1.84 -9.64
C ILE A 111 -9.35 2.32 -9.11
N CYS A 112 -9.53 2.21 -7.79
CA CYS A 112 -10.68 2.79 -7.08
C CYS A 112 -10.43 4.28 -6.85
N GLU A 113 -10.95 5.12 -7.74
CA GLU A 113 -10.62 6.55 -7.78
C GLU A 113 -11.27 7.36 -6.66
N ASP A 114 -12.35 6.90 -6.01
CA ASP A 114 -13.10 7.74 -5.07
C ASP A 114 -12.81 7.47 -3.58
N ILE A 115 -11.81 6.62 -3.28
CA ILE A 115 -11.46 6.29 -1.89
C ILE A 115 -10.81 7.49 -1.18
N LYS A 116 -11.28 7.78 0.04
CA LYS A 116 -10.75 8.80 0.94
C LYS A 116 -10.32 8.17 2.27
N PRO A 117 -9.33 8.74 2.99
CA PRO A 117 -8.53 9.90 2.59
C PRO A 117 -7.48 9.56 1.53
N TYR A 118 -7.06 8.30 1.44
CA TYR A 118 -6.04 7.83 0.51
C TYR A 118 -6.49 6.58 -0.24
N ILE A 119 -6.12 6.47 -1.51
CA ILE A 119 -6.42 5.29 -2.35
C ILE A 119 -5.39 4.17 -2.16
N GLY A 120 -4.32 4.43 -1.40
CA GLY A 120 -3.20 3.53 -1.16
C GLY A 120 -2.08 4.23 -0.39
N TYR A 121 -0.86 3.72 -0.49
CA TYR A 121 0.31 4.26 0.20
C TYR A 121 1.56 4.17 -0.67
N ALA A 122 2.47 5.13 -0.50
CA ALA A 122 3.78 5.09 -1.10
C ALA A 122 4.67 4.11 -0.31
N ASN A 123 5.30 3.16 -1.04
CA ASN A 123 6.22 2.19 -0.46
C ASN A 123 7.61 2.36 -1.07
N PRO A 124 8.44 3.29 -0.55
CA PRO A 124 9.76 3.55 -1.11
C PRO A 124 10.70 2.37 -0.89
N ASN A 125 11.57 2.13 -1.88
CA ASN A 125 12.69 1.21 -1.75
C ASN A 125 13.98 2.02 -1.66
N PHE A 126 14.82 1.72 -0.67
CA PHE A 126 16.06 2.44 -0.43
C PHE A 126 17.26 1.68 -0.97
N GLY A 127 18.08 2.36 -1.77
CA GLY A 127 19.39 1.85 -2.18
C GLY A 127 20.43 2.09 -1.08
N LEU A 128 20.99 1.02 -0.53
CA LEU A 128 21.97 1.08 0.57
C LEU A 128 23.30 0.46 0.14
N ILE A 129 24.41 1.01 0.64
CA ILE A 129 25.76 0.43 0.49
C ILE A 129 26.15 -0.21 1.82
N ALA A 130 26.36 -1.53 1.81
CA ALA A 130 26.78 -2.25 3.00
C ALA A 130 28.18 -1.80 3.47
N VAL A 131 28.31 -1.57 4.78
CA VAL A 131 29.61 -1.31 5.42
C VAL A 131 30.52 -2.52 5.21
N GLY A 132 31.79 -2.26 4.85
CA GLY A 132 32.78 -3.31 4.60
C GLY A 132 32.67 -3.99 3.24
N THR A 133 31.86 -3.47 2.31
CA THR A 133 31.86 -3.97 0.92
C THR A 133 33.26 -3.95 0.31
N LYS A 134 33.65 -5.04 -0.37
CA LYS A 134 34.94 -5.15 -1.07
C LYS A 134 35.00 -4.31 -2.35
N SER A 135 33.87 -3.79 -2.81
CA SER A 135 33.74 -3.06 -4.07
C SER A 135 32.91 -1.77 -3.90
N PRO A 136 33.36 -0.81 -3.05
CA PRO A 136 32.57 0.39 -2.75
C PRO A 136 32.30 1.26 -3.97
N ASN A 137 33.24 1.33 -4.92
CA ASN A 137 33.06 2.11 -6.15
C ASN A 137 32.05 1.46 -7.11
N LEU A 138 32.02 0.12 -7.18
CA LEU A 138 31.02 -0.59 -7.97
C LEU A 138 29.62 -0.43 -7.37
N ALA A 139 29.48 -0.50 -6.04
CA ALA A 139 28.22 -0.26 -5.36
C ALA A 139 27.69 1.16 -5.63
N LYS A 140 28.57 2.18 -5.56
CA LYS A 140 28.22 3.57 -5.92
C LYS A 140 27.80 3.68 -7.39
N LEU A 141 28.53 3.03 -8.30
CA LEU A 141 28.21 3.04 -9.73
C LEU A 141 26.84 2.38 -10.00
N PHE A 142 26.56 1.25 -9.34
CA PHE A 142 25.28 0.56 -9.45
C PHE A 142 24.12 1.43 -8.93
N LEU A 143 24.24 2.02 -7.74
CA LEU A 143 23.20 2.92 -7.24
C LEU A 143 23.02 4.15 -8.14
N ARG A 144 24.11 4.71 -8.67
CA ARG A 144 24.03 5.79 -9.67
C ARG A 144 23.30 5.35 -10.93
N PHE A 145 23.57 4.15 -11.43
CA PHE A 145 22.88 3.58 -12.60
C PHE A 145 21.38 3.40 -12.33
N MET A 146 21.00 2.87 -11.17
CA MET A 146 19.58 2.73 -10.78
C MET A 146 18.83 4.07 -10.69
N MET A 147 19.54 5.20 -10.61
CA MET A 147 18.95 6.56 -10.62
C MET A 147 18.85 7.17 -12.02
N THR A 148 19.23 6.45 -13.09
CA THR A 148 19.01 6.85 -14.48
C THR A 148 17.71 6.25 -15.03
N GLU A 149 17.19 6.81 -16.13
CA GLU A 149 16.01 6.26 -16.82
C GLU A 149 16.22 4.80 -17.24
N GLU A 150 17.41 4.48 -17.79
CA GLU A 150 17.77 3.12 -18.19
C GLU A 150 17.75 2.15 -17.01
N GLY A 151 18.39 2.52 -15.89
CA GLY A 151 18.53 1.61 -14.74
C GLY A 151 17.22 1.31 -14.03
N VAL A 152 16.32 2.29 -13.93
CA VAL A 152 15.01 2.09 -13.29
C VAL A 152 13.92 1.64 -14.26
N SER A 153 14.19 1.58 -15.58
CA SER A 153 13.17 1.35 -16.61
C SER A 153 12.25 0.15 -16.31
N PRO A 154 12.78 -1.05 -15.95
CA PRO A 154 11.93 -2.21 -15.62
C PRO A 154 10.92 -1.94 -14.49
N MET A 155 11.31 -1.13 -13.50
CA MET A 155 10.46 -0.78 -12.37
C MET A 155 9.41 0.26 -12.77
N THR A 156 9.80 1.26 -13.58
CA THR A 156 8.86 2.29 -14.03
C THR A 156 7.78 1.74 -14.97
N ARG A 157 8.09 0.72 -15.77
CA ARG A 157 7.11 -0.03 -16.57
C ARG A 157 6.03 -0.69 -15.71
N ASP A 158 6.37 -1.10 -14.49
CA ASP A 158 5.45 -1.66 -13.50
C ASP A 158 4.69 -0.57 -12.69
N GLY A 159 4.79 0.70 -13.08
CA GLY A 159 4.15 1.82 -12.39
C GLY A 159 4.92 2.34 -11.17
N LYS A 160 6.16 1.87 -10.93
CA LYS A 160 7.01 2.42 -9.85
C LYS A 160 7.59 3.77 -10.24
N VAL A 161 8.01 4.51 -9.23
CA VAL A 161 8.51 5.89 -9.36
C VAL A 161 10.00 5.92 -9.02
N SER A 162 10.80 6.59 -9.85
CA SER A 162 12.19 6.84 -9.53
C SER A 162 12.32 7.79 -8.34
N GLY A 163 13.29 7.55 -7.46
CA GLY A 163 13.70 8.53 -6.46
C GLY A 163 14.41 9.75 -7.07
N ASN A 164 14.82 9.68 -8.34
CA ASN A 164 15.33 10.81 -9.10
C ASN A 164 14.18 11.48 -9.87
N SER A 165 13.79 12.70 -9.46
CA SER A 165 12.69 13.44 -10.08
C SER A 165 12.94 13.86 -11.53
N ALA A 166 14.19 13.81 -12.00
CA ALA A 166 14.52 14.04 -13.41
C ALA A 166 14.16 12.85 -14.32
N VAL A 167 13.93 11.66 -13.76
CA VAL A 167 13.47 10.49 -14.52
C VAL A 167 11.95 10.56 -14.65
N PRO A 168 11.41 10.63 -15.88
CA PRO A 168 9.98 10.72 -16.08
C PRO A 168 9.27 9.42 -15.67
N ARG A 169 7.96 9.53 -15.41
CA ARG A 169 7.09 8.34 -15.28
C ARG A 169 7.05 7.60 -16.61
N HIS A 170 6.91 6.27 -16.58
CA HIS A 170 6.73 5.51 -17.80
C HIS A 170 5.34 5.83 -18.40
N PRO A 171 5.25 6.24 -19.68
CA PRO A 171 4.00 6.68 -20.28
C PRO A 171 2.99 5.54 -20.47
N GLU A 172 3.48 4.30 -20.60
CA GLU A 172 2.67 3.10 -20.80
C GLU A 172 2.55 2.24 -19.54
N GLU A 173 2.69 2.82 -18.35
CA GLU A 173 2.49 2.04 -17.12
C GLU A 173 1.01 1.59 -17.02
N PRO A 174 0.71 0.31 -16.73
CA PRO A 174 -0.62 -0.25 -17.00
C PRO A 174 -1.73 0.16 -16.01
N SER A 175 -1.37 0.67 -14.84
CA SER A 175 -2.34 0.92 -13.77
C SER A 175 -3.10 2.23 -13.91
N GLY A 176 -2.52 3.21 -14.59
CA GLY A 176 -3.04 4.58 -14.62
C GLY A 176 -2.88 5.31 -13.29
N VAL A 177 -1.91 4.94 -12.45
CA VAL A 177 -1.69 5.50 -11.10
C VAL A 177 -1.11 6.91 -11.13
N ASN A 178 -0.44 7.31 -12.22
CA ASN A 178 0.29 8.57 -12.28
C ASN A 178 -0.54 9.82 -11.89
N PRO A 179 -1.80 10.00 -12.35
CA PRO A 179 -2.66 11.11 -11.94
C PRO A 179 -3.09 11.09 -10.47
N PHE A 180 -2.90 9.96 -9.77
CA PHE A 180 -3.33 9.76 -8.37
C PHE A 180 -2.17 9.75 -7.38
N SER A 181 -0.98 10.17 -7.79
CA SER A 181 0.23 10.07 -6.95
C SER A 181 0.17 10.89 -5.65
N ASP A 182 -0.60 11.98 -5.64
CA ASP A 182 -0.90 12.83 -4.49
C ASP A 182 -2.01 12.25 -3.58
N ARG A 183 -2.65 11.16 -4.00
CA ARG A 183 -3.70 10.46 -3.25
C ARG A 183 -3.22 9.18 -2.57
N LEU A 184 -1.91 8.92 -2.63
CA LEU A 184 -1.26 7.91 -1.81
C LEU A 184 -0.86 8.52 -0.48
N THR A 185 -0.99 7.74 0.60
CA THR A 185 -0.37 8.10 1.88
C THR A 185 1.12 8.30 1.65
N PRO A 186 1.70 9.48 1.96
CA PRO A 186 3.15 9.69 1.83
C PRO A 186 3.92 8.75 2.78
N HIS A 187 5.23 8.59 2.55
CA HIS A 187 6.10 7.87 3.47
C HIS A 187 7.09 8.84 4.11
N ASN A 188 7.10 8.91 5.44
CA ASN A 188 8.07 9.72 6.18
C ASN A 188 9.22 8.85 6.68
N ALA A 189 10.35 8.89 5.96
CA ALA A 189 11.53 8.12 6.31
C ALA A 189 12.19 8.54 7.63
N ALA A 190 11.90 9.74 8.15
CA ALA A 190 12.46 10.21 9.42
C ALA A 190 11.95 9.42 10.63
N THR A 191 10.75 8.81 10.52
CA THR A 191 10.14 7.96 11.56
C THR A 191 10.20 6.47 11.20
N GLY A 192 11.05 6.07 10.23
CA GLY A 192 11.17 4.66 9.82
C GLY A 192 11.70 3.73 10.92
N HIS A 193 12.42 4.27 11.92
CA HIS A 193 12.80 3.50 13.11
C HIS A 193 11.58 3.20 13.99
N ASP A 194 10.68 4.17 14.16
CA ASP A 194 9.45 3.99 14.93
C ASP A 194 8.55 2.95 14.27
N ASP A 195 8.47 2.93 12.93
CA ASP A 195 7.75 1.89 12.19
C ASP A 195 8.27 0.49 12.52
N PHE A 196 9.61 0.34 12.56
CA PHE A 196 10.24 -0.93 12.90
C PHE A 196 9.93 -1.35 14.34
N ASP A 197 10.09 -0.43 15.31
CA ASP A 197 9.84 -0.70 16.73
C ASP A 197 8.37 -1.03 17.00
N LYS A 198 7.45 -0.36 16.32
CA LYS A 198 6.00 -0.54 16.47
C LYS A 198 5.41 -1.68 15.68
N ARG A 199 6.18 -2.30 14.79
CA ARG A 199 5.69 -3.36 13.92
C ARG A 199 5.07 -4.52 14.71
N GLN A 200 5.72 -4.97 15.78
CA GLN A 200 5.20 -6.08 16.58
C GLN A 200 3.87 -5.72 17.25
N ASP A 201 3.76 -4.52 17.81
CA ASP A 201 2.51 -4.02 18.41
C ASP A 201 1.36 -4.05 17.39
N TRP A 202 1.61 -3.58 16.15
CA TRP A 202 0.63 -3.63 15.07
C TRP A 202 0.31 -5.05 14.60
N GLN A 203 1.27 -5.99 14.61
CA GLN A 203 1.00 -7.40 14.32
C GLN A 203 0.03 -8.00 15.33
N ASP A 204 0.29 -7.76 16.61
CA ASP A 204 -0.54 -8.30 17.68
C ASP A 204 -1.93 -7.64 17.67
N PHE A 205 -2.00 -6.33 17.45
CA PHE A 205 -3.26 -5.62 17.28
C PHE A 205 -4.09 -6.16 16.10
N TRP A 206 -3.45 -6.40 14.95
CA TRP A 206 -4.09 -7.00 13.78
C TRP A 206 -4.63 -8.39 14.10
N ARG A 207 -3.84 -9.25 14.73
CA ARG A 207 -4.23 -10.62 15.11
C ARG A 207 -5.42 -10.66 16.06
N LEU A 208 -5.43 -9.76 17.05
CA LEU A 208 -6.52 -9.68 18.03
C LEU A 208 -7.80 -9.12 17.40
N SER A 209 -7.68 -8.28 16.37
CA SER A 209 -8.81 -7.64 15.71
C SER A 209 -9.40 -8.47 14.56
N TYR A 210 -8.57 -9.25 13.87
CA TYR A 210 -8.99 -10.01 12.69
C TYR A 210 -9.92 -11.17 13.05
N LYS A 211 -11.04 -11.27 12.32
CA LYS A 211 -12.02 -12.36 12.45
C LYS A 211 -12.10 -13.15 11.16
N ARG A 212 -12.10 -14.48 11.24
CA ARG A 212 -12.34 -15.37 10.10
C ARG A 212 -13.82 -15.55 9.83
#